data_AF-A0A2V5N8Y4-F1
#
_entry.id   AF-A0A2V5N8Y4-F1
#
_cell.length_a   1.000
_cell.length_b   1.000
_cell.length_c   1.000
_cell.angle_alpha   90.00
_cell.angle_beta   90.00
_cell.angle_gamma   90.00
#
_symmetry.space_group_name_H-M   'P 1'
#
loop_
_entity.id
_entity.type
_entity.pdbx_description
1 polymer ?
#
loop_
_entity_poly.entity_id
_entity_poly.type
_entity_poly.pdbx_seq_one_letter_code
_entity_poly.pdbx_strand_id
1 'polypeptide(L)'
;MLDKMRLAAAGKLPEGWQAMRGAATKGTFDGRCCSFLHIDYAALEAETLKGGSDAELLAWAFANGRQPSEEEIEVWNGFMTKRGWRDAGTQRLNERLAEIGLPPGTVQTMFEFID
;
A
#
# COMPACT_ATOMS: atom_id res chain seq x y z
N MET A 1 5.11 -1.61 -1.39
CA MET A 1 4.68 -2.93 -0.86
C MET A 1 5.76 -3.99 -1.03
N LEU A 2 6.27 -4.23 -2.25
CA LEU A 2 7.31 -5.24 -2.53
C LEU A 2 8.57 -5.06 -1.67
N ASP A 3 9.06 -3.82 -1.54
CA ASP A 3 10.21 -3.54 -0.69
C ASP A 3 9.97 -3.83 0.79
N LYS A 4 8.73 -3.65 1.28
CA LYS A 4 8.39 -4.04 2.66
C LYS A 4 8.51 -5.56 2.84
N MET A 5 8.08 -6.35 1.85
CA MET A 5 8.23 -7.82 1.87
C MET A 5 9.72 -8.20 1.86
N ARG A 6 10.51 -7.61 0.95
CA ARG A 6 11.97 -7.84 0.84
C ARG A 6 12.71 -7.46 2.12
N LEU A 7 12.44 -6.28 2.67
CA LEU A 7 13.05 -5.80 3.92
C LEU A 7 12.64 -6.66 5.11
N ALA A 8 11.38 -7.11 5.17
CA ALA A 8 10.92 -7.97 6.23
C ALA A 8 11.62 -9.34 6.19
N ALA A 9 11.73 -9.95 5.01
CA ALA A 9 12.46 -11.21 4.83
C ALA A 9 13.94 -11.07 5.19
N ALA A 10 14.54 -9.90 4.95
CA ALA A 10 15.91 -9.59 5.36
C ALA A 10 16.07 -9.25 6.85
N GLY A 11 15.00 -9.20 7.65
CA GLY A 11 15.03 -8.75 9.04
C GLY A 11 15.36 -7.26 9.21
N LYS A 12 15.19 -6.45 8.15
CA LYS A 12 15.57 -5.02 8.10
C LYS A 12 14.38 -4.07 8.11
N LEU A 13 13.15 -4.58 8.11
CA LEU A 13 11.97 -3.73 8.18
C LEU A 13 11.80 -3.18 9.61
N PRO A 14 11.67 -1.85 9.79
CA PRO A 14 11.47 -1.27 11.11
C PRO A 14 10.22 -1.83 11.81
N GLU A 15 10.28 -1.99 13.13
CA GLU A 15 9.24 -2.64 13.93
C GLU A 15 7.86 -2.00 13.74
N GLY A 16 7.79 -0.66 13.74
CA GLY A 16 6.54 0.09 13.54
C GLY A 16 5.85 -0.15 12.19
N TRP A 17 6.56 -0.71 11.21
CA TRP A 17 6.02 -1.02 9.88
C TRP A 17 5.52 -2.45 9.73
N GLN A 18 5.89 -3.35 10.65
CA GLN A 18 5.48 -4.75 10.62
C GLN A 18 3.97 -4.90 10.77
N ALA A 19 3.37 -4.17 11.71
CA ALA A 19 1.93 -4.19 11.97
C ALA A 19 1.09 -3.69 10.76
N MET A 20 1.70 -2.87 9.90
CA MET A 20 1.04 -2.25 8.74
C MET A 20 1.31 -3.02 7.43
N ARG A 21 1.85 -4.24 7.49
CA ARG A 21 2.04 -5.11 6.31
C ARG A 21 0.75 -5.83 5.94
N GLY A 22 0.57 -5.98 4.64
CA GLY A 22 -0.39 -6.92 4.08
C GLY A 22 -1.85 -6.56 4.26
N ALA A 23 -2.69 -7.59 4.14
CA ALA A 23 -4.14 -7.46 4.09
C ALA A 23 -4.84 -7.84 5.41
N ALA A 24 -4.08 -8.17 6.46
CA ALA A 24 -4.63 -8.61 7.75
C ALA A 24 -5.47 -7.53 8.45
N THR A 25 -5.13 -6.26 8.26
CA THR A 25 -5.93 -5.13 8.75
C THR A 25 -6.78 -4.57 7.62
N LYS A 26 -8.08 -4.39 7.87
CA LYS A 26 -9.01 -3.84 6.88
C LYS A 26 -8.57 -2.42 6.48
N GLY A 27 -8.45 -2.19 5.17
CA GLY A 27 -8.22 -0.86 4.62
C GLY A 27 -6.76 -0.41 4.51
N THR A 28 -5.79 -1.30 4.78
CA THR A 28 -4.37 -1.07 4.49
C THR A 28 -4.13 -0.81 3.01
N PHE A 29 -3.06 -0.08 2.68
CA PHE A 29 -2.71 0.19 1.27
C PHE A 29 -2.27 -1.07 0.53
N ASP A 30 -1.52 -1.95 1.21
CA ASP A 30 -1.13 -3.26 0.67
C ASP A 30 -2.38 -4.09 0.33
N GLY A 31 -3.35 -4.18 1.26
CA GLY A 31 -4.61 -4.90 1.04
C GLY A 31 -5.47 -4.31 -0.07
N ARG A 32 -5.60 -2.98 -0.15
CA ARG A 32 -6.35 -2.32 -1.22
C ARG A 32 -5.71 -2.55 -2.59
N CYS A 33 -4.37 -2.52 -2.69
CA CYS A 33 -3.66 -2.81 -3.93
C CYS A 33 -3.90 -4.26 -4.37
N CYS A 34 -3.82 -5.22 -3.44
CA CYS A 34 -4.14 -6.63 -3.72
C CYS A 34 -5.59 -6.81 -4.17
N SER A 35 -6.56 -6.15 -3.50
CA SER A 35 -7.97 -6.17 -3.92
C SER A 35 -8.18 -5.50 -5.28
N PHE A 36 -7.44 -4.44 -5.62
CA PHE A 36 -7.55 -3.80 -6.93
C PHE A 36 -7.00 -4.70 -8.05
N LEU A 37 -5.95 -5.48 -7.77
CA LEU A 37 -5.31 -6.38 -8.73
C LEU A 37 -5.90 -7.80 -8.74
N HIS A 38 -6.88 -8.11 -7.87
CA HIS A 38 -7.47 -9.44 -7.68
C HIS A 38 -6.42 -10.53 -7.33
N ILE A 39 -5.43 -10.19 -6.52
CA ILE A 39 -4.38 -11.11 -6.07
C ILE A 39 -4.41 -11.29 -4.55
N ASP A 40 -3.90 -12.43 -4.08
CA ASP A 40 -3.67 -12.67 -2.66
C ASP A 40 -2.32 -12.10 -2.21
N TYR A 41 -2.27 -11.47 -1.04
CA TYR A 41 -1.05 -10.87 -0.52
C TYR A 41 0.03 -11.90 -0.20
N ALA A 42 -0.34 -13.06 0.34
CA ALA A 42 0.63 -14.11 0.68
C ALA A 42 1.19 -14.76 -0.60
N ALA A 43 0.37 -14.91 -1.65
CA ALA A 43 0.84 -15.34 -2.96
C ALA A 43 1.84 -14.33 -3.57
N LEU A 44 1.52 -13.03 -3.53
CA LEU A 44 2.43 -11.98 -3.99
C LEU A 44 3.73 -11.95 -3.18
N GLU A 45 3.64 -12.13 -1.86
CA GLU A 45 4.82 -12.20 -0.99
C GLU A 45 5.71 -13.40 -1.36
N ALA A 46 5.12 -14.59 -1.50
CA ALA A 46 5.86 -15.77 -1.91
C ALA A 46 6.55 -15.58 -3.28
N GLU A 47 5.88 -14.94 -4.23
CA GLU A 47 6.48 -14.61 -5.53
C GLU A 47 7.61 -13.59 -5.41
N THR A 48 7.40 -12.52 -4.65
CA THR A 48 8.41 -11.47 -4.42
C THR A 48 9.69 -12.03 -3.82
N LEU A 49 9.57 -13.03 -2.93
CA LEU A 49 10.71 -13.66 -2.27
C LEU A 49 11.48 -14.65 -3.15
N LYS A 50 10.97 -15.01 -4.34
CA LYS A 50 11.76 -15.74 -5.35
C LYS A 50 12.81 -14.85 -6.03
N GLY A 51 12.70 -13.53 -5.87
CA GLY A 51 13.55 -12.54 -6.54
C GLY A 51 12.90 -11.98 -7.80
N GLY A 52 13.72 -11.40 -8.68
CA GLY A 52 13.25 -10.71 -9.88
C GLY A 52 12.97 -9.22 -9.68
N SER A 53 12.69 -8.57 -10.81
CA SER A 53 12.40 -7.15 -10.90
C SER A 53 10.93 -6.84 -10.59
N ASP A 54 10.66 -5.57 -10.26
CA ASP A 54 9.29 -5.10 -10.03
C ASP A 54 8.42 -5.21 -11.29
N ALA A 55 9.01 -5.11 -12.48
CA ALA A 55 8.30 -5.28 -13.74
C ALA A 55 7.85 -6.73 -13.95
N GLU A 56 8.70 -7.71 -13.59
CA GLU A 56 8.33 -9.14 -13.65
C GLU A 56 7.23 -9.46 -12.64
N LEU A 57 7.29 -8.88 -11.44
CA LEU A 57 6.24 -9.05 -10.41
C LEU A 57 4.91 -8.39 -10.82
N LEU A 58 4.96 -7.25 -11.51
CA LEU A 58 3.76 -6.62 -12.06
C LEU A 58 3.12 -7.49 -13.16
N ALA A 59 3.93 -8.03 -14.07
CA ALA A 59 3.45 -8.97 -15.09
C ALA A 59 2.85 -10.23 -14.44
N TRP A 60 3.47 -10.76 -13.38
CA TRP A 60 2.92 -11.86 -12.60
C TRP A 60 1.58 -11.51 -11.96
N ALA A 61 1.44 -10.31 -11.38
CA ALA A 61 0.18 -9.87 -10.77
C ALA A 61 -0.95 -9.79 -11.79
N PHE A 62 -0.67 -9.27 -12.99
CA PHE A 62 -1.64 -9.24 -14.08
C PHE A 62 -2.04 -10.63 -14.56
N ALA A 63 -1.09 -11.57 -14.64
CA ALA A 63 -1.34 -12.95 -15.05
C ALA A 63 -2.13 -13.77 -14.02
N ASN A 64 -1.97 -13.49 -12.72
CA ASN A 64 -2.58 -14.28 -11.63
C ASN A 64 -3.80 -13.61 -10.99
N GLY A 65 -4.15 -12.40 -11.41
CA GLY A 65 -5.31 -11.66 -10.92
C GLY A 65 -6.06 -11.01 -12.07
N ARG A 66 -5.86 -9.71 -12.25
CA ARG A 66 -6.39 -8.96 -13.40
C ARG A 66 -5.40 -7.93 -13.90
N GLN A 67 -5.53 -7.57 -15.17
CA GLN A 67 -4.91 -6.36 -15.73
C GLN A 67 -6.00 -5.27 -15.86
N PRO A 68 -5.96 -4.22 -15.02
CA PRO A 68 -6.89 -3.11 -15.15
C PRO A 68 -6.66 -2.33 -16.45
N SER A 69 -7.71 -1.71 -16.97
CA SER A 69 -7.60 -0.78 -18.11
C SER A 69 -6.85 0.50 -17.75
N GLU A 70 -6.45 1.27 -18.74
CA GLU A 70 -5.80 2.59 -18.52
C GLU A 70 -6.67 3.52 -17.67
N GLU A 71 -7.98 3.55 -17.92
CA GLU A 71 -8.94 4.34 -17.14
C GLU A 71 -9.03 3.84 -15.68
N GLU A 72 -9.07 2.52 -15.46
CA GLU A 72 -9.09 1.98 -14.11
C GLU A 72 -7.80 2.28 -13.34
N ILE A 73 -6.66 2.26 -14.02
CA ILE A 73 -5.35 2.66 -13.45
C ILE A 73 -5.37 4.14 -13.10
N GLU A 74 -5.87 5.01 -13.97
CA GLU A 74 -6.01 6.45 -13.72
C GLU A 74 -6.87 6.71 -12.48
N VAL A 75 -8.07 6.10 -12.43
CA VAL A 75 -8.99 6.24 -11.30
C VAL A 75 -8.37 5.71 -10.01
N TRP A 76 -7.71 4.56 -10.06
CA TRP A 76 -7.01 3.98 -8.90
C TRP A 76 -5.91 4.90 -8.37
N ASN A 77 -5.05 5.41 -9.26
CA ASN A 77 -3.97 6.32 -8.89
C ASN A 77 -4.54 7.63 -8.33
N GLY A 78 -5.58 8.19 -8.94
CA GLY A 78 -6.26 9.38 -8.45
C GLY A 78 -6.91 9.17 -7.07
N PHE A 79 -7.49 7.99 -6.82
CA PHE A 79 -8.03 7.60 -5.52
C PHE A 79 -6.92 7.46 -4.46
N MET A 80 -5.84 6.75 -4.78
CA MET A 80 -4.76 6.48 -3.81
C MET A 80 -3.97 7.74 -3.47
N THR A 81 -3.60 8.55 -4.45
CA THR A 81 -2.82 9.79 -4.23
C THR A 81 -3.57 10.81 -3.36
N LYS A 82 -4.90 10.80 -3.36
CA LYS A 82 -5.75 11.70 -2.55
C LYS A 82 -6.24 11.06 -1.25
N ARG A 83 -5.84 9.82 -0.96
CA ARG A 83 -6.33 9.07 0.20
C ARG A 83 -6.01 9.81 1.49
N GLY A 84 -7.02 10.13 2.28
CA GLY A 84 -6.91 10.96 3.49
C GLY A 84 -7.47 12.37 3.32
N TRP A 85 -7.72 12.82 2.09
CA TRP A 85 -8.28 14.14 1.81
C TRP A 85 -9.79 14.05 1.58
N ARG A 86 -10.57 14.60 2.53
CA ARG A 86 -12.05 14.66 2.46
C ARG A 86 -12.70 13.29 2.22
N ASP A 87 -12.09 12.24 2.74
CA ASP A 87 -12.56 10.87 2.61
C ASP A 87 -12.56 10.12 3.97
N ALA A 88 -12.89 8.84 3.95
CA ALA A 88 -12.95 7.98 5.14
C ALA A 88 -11.60 7.77 5.87
N GLY A 89 -10.49 8.33 5.37
CA GLY A 89 -9.17 8.28 6.03
C GLY A 89 -8.75 9.59 6.64
N THR A 90 -9.50 10.68 6.43
CA THR A 90 -9.23 11.99 7.04
C THR A 90 -9.04 11.88 8.54
N GLN A 91 -9.92 11.13 9.22
CA GLN A 91 -9.80 10.90 10.66
C GLN A 91 -8.49 10.19 11.01
N ARG A 92 -8.15 9.12 10.29
CA ARG A 92 -6.92 8.36 10.55
C ARG A 92 -5.68 9.21 10.31
N LEU A 93 -5.67 10.05 9.27
CA LEU A 93 -4.57 10.99 9.02
C LEU A 93 -4.37 11.95 10.20
N ASN A 94 -5.46 12.53 10.71
CA ASN A 94 -5.40 13.44 11.86
C ASN A 94 -4.90 12.73 13.12
N GLU A 95 -5.28 11.47 13.36
CA GLU A 95 -4.74 10.65 14.45
C GLU A 95 -3.23 10.46 14.30
N ARG A 96 -2.75 10.10 13.10
CA ARG A 96 -1.32 9.92 12.83
C ARG A 96 -0.51 11.20 12.99
N LEU A 97 -1.07 12.36 12.61
CA LEU A 97 -0.45 13.67 12.85
C LEU A 97 -0.36 13.97 14.35
N ALA A 98 -1.42 13.71 15.10
CA ALA A 98 -1.43 13.92 16.54
C ALA A 98 -0.43 13.00 17.28
N GLU A 99 -0.26 11.76 16.84
CA GLU A 99 0.75 10.81 17.36
C GLU A 99 2.17 11.38 17.31
N ILE A 100 2.46 12.29 16.37
CA ILE A 100 3.77 12.95 16.23
C ILE A 100 3.75 14.44 16.61
N GLY A 101 2.67 14.92 17.24
CA GLY A 101 2.55 16.29 17.74
C GLY A 101 2.26 17.35 16.69
N LEU A 102 1.75 16.98 15.52
CA LEU A 102 1.37 17.90 14.45
C LEU A 102 -0.15 18.16 14.43
N PRO A 103 -0.60 19.39 14.13
CA PRO A 103 -2.02 19.71 14.03
C PRO A 103 -2.65 19.16 12.73
N PRO A 104 -3.97 18.89 12.71
CA PRO A 104 -4.72 18.59 11.49
C PRO A 104 -4.48 19.64 10.40
N GLY A 105 -4.36 19.19 9.15
CA GLY A 105 -4.11 20.06 8.00
C GLY A 105 -2.65 20.41 7.73
N THR A 106 -1.70 19.91 8.53
CA THR A 106 -0.26 20.01 8.23
C THR A 106 0.07 19.36 6.88
N VAL A 107 -0.56 18.23 6.60
CA VAL A 107 -0.64 17.60 5.28
C VAL A 107 -2.08 17.22 4.99
N GLN A 108 -2.42 17.05 3.72
CA GLN A 108 -3.77 16.76 3.23
C GLN A 108 -3.99 15.28 2.95
N THR A 109 -2.94 14.52 2.66
CA THR A 109 -3.06 13.10 2.30
C THR A 109 -2.18 12.19 3.17
N MET A 110 -2.54 10.91 3.21
CA MET A 110 -1.72 9.88 3.86
C MET A 110 -0.37 9.68 3.17
N PHE A 111 -0.27 9.95 1.87
CA PHE A 111 1.00 9.82 1.14
C PHE A 111 1.95 10.96 1.47
N GLU A 112 1.45 12.20 1.56
CA GLU A 112 2.23 13.34 2.06
C GLU A 112 2.71 13.14 3.50
N PHE A 113 2.02 12.33 4.31
CA PHE A 113 2.43 12.00 5.68
C PHE A 113 3.52 10.91 5.75
N ILE A 114 3.56 10.00 4.78
CA ILE A 114 4.43 8.81 4.80
C ILE A 114 5.74 9.04 4.04
N ASP A 115 5.75 9.95 3.07
CA ASP A 115 6.95 10.38 2.32
C ASP A 115 8.05 10.95 3.23
#